data_AF-A0A9W9FA00-F1
#
_entry.id   AF-A0A9W9FA00-F1
#
_cell.length_a   1.000
_cell.length_b   1.000
_cell.length_c   1.000
_cell.angle_alpha   90.00
_cell.angle_beta   90.00
_cell.angle_gamma   90.00
#
_symmetry.space_group_name_H-M   'P 1'
#
loop_
_entity.id
_entity.type
_entity.pdbx_description
1 polymer ?
#
loop_
_entity_poly.entity_id
_entity_poly.type
_entity_poly.pdbx_seq_one_letter_code
_entity_poly.pdbx_strand_id
1 'polypeptide(L)'
;MGTGIVSILLHNLPYNGIWLYWISVVTFALNVLLFSTGCILSAIRYTLYPEIFRVMVMHPVQSMFIGTFPMGLMTIISMICLVCTPVWGPWTPYFAWGLWIFGAIVSVMTALSLPFLL
;
A
#
# COMPACT_ATOMS: atom_id res chain seq x y z
N MET A 1 1.95 -0.93 -6.38
CA MET A 1 0.58 -1.17 -6.90
C MET A 1 0.57 -2.40 -7.80
N GLY A 2 1.14 -2.33 -9.02
CA GLY A 2 1.24 -3.50 -9.91
C GLY A 2 2.04 -4.67 -9.32
N THR A 3 3.20 -4.40 -8.72
CA THR A 3 4.03 -5.40 -8.02
C THR A 3 3.30 -6.13 -6.88
N GLY A 4 2.47 -5.41 -6.14
CA GLY A 4 1.65 -5.99 -5.06
C GLY A 4 0.58 -6.95 -5.60
N ILE A 5 -0.13 -6.56 -6.66
CA ILE A 5 -1.16 -7.40 -7.30
C ILE A 5 -0.53 -8.66 -7.92
N VAL A 6 0.62 -8.53 -8.57
CA VAL A 6 1.36 -9.68 -9.16
C VAL A 6 1.76 -10.67 -8.06
N SER A 7 2.26 -10.19 -6.92
CA SER A 7 2.58 -11.06 -5.78
C SER A 7 1.33 -11.83 -5.28
N ILE A 8 0.17 -11.16 -5.17
CA ILE A 8 -1.09 -11.75 -4.71
C ILE A 8 -1.60 -12.83 -5.67
N LEU A 9 -1.56 -12.55 -6.97
CA LEU A 9 -1.93 -13.51 -8.01
C LEU A 9 -1.01 -14.72 -8.01
N LEU A 10 0.30 -14.54 -7.90
CA LEU A 10 1.25 -15.65 -7.83
C LEU A 10 1.01 -16.54 -6.61
N HIS A 11 0.61 -15.97 -5.47
CA HIS A 11 0.31 -16.73 -4.27
C HIS A 11 -1.02 -17.50 -4.35
N ASN A 12 -2.03 -16.92 -4.99
CA ASN A 12 -3.35 -17.53 -5.12
C ASN A 12 -3.45 -18.51 -6.31
N LEU A 13 -2.40 -18.68 -7.11
CA LEU A 13 -2.43 -19.63 -8.21
C LEU A 13 -2.57 -21.06 -7.65
N PRO A 14 -3.50 -21.89 -8.18
CA PRO A 14 -3.73 -23.26 -7.71
C PRO A 14 -2.60 -24.24 -8.08
N TYR A 15 -1.48 -23.73 -8.61
CA TYR A 15 -0.31 -24.52 -8.97
C TYR A 15 0.60 -24.68 -7.75
N ASN A 16 0.73 -25.92 -7.28
CA ASN A 16 1.45 -26.32 -6.06
C ASN A 16 3.00 -26.28 -6.23
N GLY A 17 3.51 -25.27 -6.91
CA GLY A 17 4.94 -25.07 -7.16
C GLY A 17 5.58 -24.28 -6.03
N ILE A 18 6.44 -24.93 -5.23
CA ILE A 18 7.24 -24.29 -4.16
C ILE A 18 8.03 -23.07 -4.69
N TRP A 19 8.46 -23.12 -5.95
CA TRP A 19 9.17 -22.01 -6.61
C TRP A 19 8.30 -20.76 -6.79
N LEU A 20 7.00 -20.95 -7.04
CA LEU A 20 6.04 -19.87 -7.22
C LEU A 20 5.79 -19.09 -5.92
N TYR A 21 5.77 -19.82 -4.79
CA TYR A 21 5.68 -19.23 -3.46
C TYR A 21 6.89 -18.32 -3.17
N TRP A 22 8.12 -18.79 -3.43
CA TRP A 22 9.32 -17.98 -3.19
C TRP A 22 9.37 -16.72 -4.06
N ILE A 23 8.93 -16.79 -5.32
CA ILE A 23 8.84 -15.59 -6.18
C ILE A 23 7.80 -14.61 -5.65
N SER A 24 6.66 -15.11 -5.14
CA SER A 24 5.65 -14.26 -4.50
C SER A 24 6.24 -13.49 -3.31
N VAL A 25 7.03 -14.16 -2.47
CA VAL A 25 7.70 -13.56 -1.30
C VAL A 25 8.75 -12.53 -1.71
N VAL A 26 9.59 -12.82 -2.72
CA VAL A 26 10.58 -11.86 -3.23
C VAL A 26 9.89 -10.62 -3.81
N THR A 27 8.81 -10.82 -4.57
CA THR A 27 8.03 -9.72 -5.15
C THR A 27 7.33 -8.89 -4.06
N PHE A 28 6.86 -9.54 -2.99
CA PHE A 28 6.31 -8.87 -1.82
C PHE A 28 7.36 -8.00 -1.12
N ALA A 29 8.56 -8.53 -0.85
CA ALA A 29 9.65 -7.77 -0.24
C ALA A 29 10.04 -6.55 -1.09
N LEU A 30 10.12 -6.72 -2.41
CA LEU A 30 10.37 -5.64 -3.35
C LEU A 30 9.24 -4.59 -3.32
N ASN A 31 7.97 -5.01 -3.25
CA ASN A 31 6.83 -4.10 -3.12
C ASN A 31 6.88 -3.28 -1.82
N VAL A 32 7.25 -3.90 -0.70
CA VAL A 32 7.43 -3.21 0.59
C VAL A 32 8.59 -2.21 0.53
N LEU A 33 9.70 -2.57 -0.10
CA LEU A 33 10.85 -1.69 -0.29
C LEU A 33 10.49 -0.47 -1.14
N LEU A 34 9.83 -0.67 -2.29
CA LEU A 34 9.39 0.44 -3.14
C LEU A 34 8.37 1.34 -2.43
N PHE A 35 7.41 0.75 -1.71
CA PHE A 35 6.42 1.52 -0.97
C PHE A 35 7.06 2.35 0.14
N SER A 36 7.93 1.75 0.96
CA SER A 36 8.64 2.47 2.03
C SER A 36 9.53 3.58 1.49
N THR A 37 10.27 3.33 0.40
CA THR A 37 11.11 4.35 -0.24
C THR A 37 10.26 5.51 -0.77
N GLY A 38 9.13 5.22 -1.42
CA GLY A 38 8.17 6.22 -1.86
C GLY A 38 7.60 7.04 -0.70
N CYS A 39 7.19 6.38 0.39
CA CYS A 39 6.70 7.04 1.60
C CYS A 39 7.74 7.98 2.23
N ILE A 40 9.00 7.53 2.33
CA ILE A 40 10.10 8.31 2.89
C ILE A 40 10.38 9.53 2.01
N LEU A 41 10.46 9.35 0.69
CA LEU A 41 10.64 10.45 -0.26
C LEU A 41 9.49 11.46 -0.18
N SER A 42 8.24 11.00 -0.09
CA SER A 42 7.09 11.87 0.11
C SER A 42 7.15 12.61 1.45
N ALA A 43 7.49 11.92 2.54
CA ALA A 43 7.62 12.53 3.87
C ALA A 43 8.71 13.61 3.88
N ILE A 44 9.90 13.31 3.34
CA ILE A 44 11.01 14.26 3.19
C ILE A 44 10.57 15.48 2.37
N ARG A 45 9.86 15.26 1.25
CA ARG A 45 9.36 16.36 0.42
C ARG A 45 8.39 17.26 1.18
N TYR A 46 7.51 16.68 2.00
CA TYR A 46 6.53 17.45 2.78
C TYR A 46 7.13 18.14 4.01
N THR A 47 8.20 17.61 4.61
CA THR A 47 8.89 18.27 5.72
C THR A 47 9.78 19.42 5.27
N LEU A 48 10.42 19.32 4.10
CA LEU A 48 11.27 20.38 3.55
C LEU A 48 10.47 21.51 2.87
N TYR A 49 9.31 21.22 2.28
CA TYR A 49 8.53 22.21 1.51
C TYR A 49 7.02 22.15 1.84
N PRO A 50 6.60 22.63 3.03
CA PRO A 50 5.22 22.56 3.47
C PRO A 50 4.25 23.40 2.60
N GLU A 51 4.71 24.45 1.93
CA GLU A 51 3.89 25.25 1.00
C GLU A 51 3.42 24.46 -0.24
N ILE A 52 4.20 23.46 -0.68
CA ILE A 52 3.89 22.68 -1.88
C ILE A 52 2.71 21.72 -1.62
N PHE A 53 2.45 21.32 -0.36
CA PHE A 53 1.33 20.43 -0.02
C PHE A 53 -0.03 21.06 -0.33
N ARG A 54 -0.21 22.36 -0.01
CA ARG A 54 -1.46 23.08 -0.31
C ARG A 54 -1.67 23.26 -1.82
N VAL A 55 -0.61 23.58 -2.55
CA VAL A 55 -0.67 23.76 -4.01
C VAL A 55 -0.91 22.42 -4.73
N MET A 56 -0.36 21.32 -4.20
CA MET A 56 -0.56 19.97 -4.74
C MET A 56 -2.00 19.47 -4.55
N VAL A 57 -2.61 19.75 -3.40
CA VAL A 57 -4.00 19.36 -3.11
C VAL A 57 -5.00 20.11 -4.01
N MET A 58 -4.71 21.36 -4.36
CA MET A 58 -5.55 22.16 -5.26
C MET A 58 -5.37 21.84 -6.75
N HIS A 59 -4.33 21.11 -7.14
CA HIS A 59 -4.17 20.70 -8.55
C HIS A 59 -4.92 19.38 -8.84
N PRO A 60 -5.92 19.38 -9.73
CA PRO A 60 -6.83 18.25 -9.94
C PRO A 60 -6.12 16.97 -10.42
N VAL A 61 -5.00 17.08 -11.12
CA VAL A 61 -4.21 15.94 -11.63
C VAL A 61 -3.32 15.32 -10.54
N GLN A 62 -2.73 16.14 -9.67
CA GLN A 62 -1.86 15.63 -8.59
C GLN A 62 -2.66 15.02 -7.44
N SER A 63 -3.87 15.52 -7.19
CA SER A 63 -4.75 15.00 -6.12
C SER A 63 -5.17 13.54 -6.37
N MET A 64 -5.36 13.15 -7.64
CA MET A 64 -5.66 11.75 -8.01
C MET A 64 -4.57 10.76 -7.56
N PHE A 65 -3.31 11.19 -7.47
CA PHE A 65 -2.23 10.31 -7.02
C PHE A 65 -2.23 10.07 -5.51
N ILE A 66 -2.93 10.89 -4.71
CA ILE A 66 -3.02 10.69 -3.26
C ILE A 66 -3.79 9.39 -2.95
N GLY A 67 -4.79 9.03 -3.77
CA GLY A 67 -5.52 7.76 -3.66
C GLY A 67 -4.67 6.52 -3.97
N THR A 68 -3.51 6.67 -4.60
CA THR A 68 -2.62 5.52 -4.89
C THR A 68 -1.91 5.01 -3.63
N PHE A 69 -1.78 5.84 -2.60
CA PHE A 69 -1.20 5.48 -1.32
C PHE A 69 -2.02 4.40 -0.58
N PRO A 70 -3.32 4.62 -0.26
CA PRO A 70 -4.14 3.60 0.38
C PRO A 70 -4.27 2.35 -0.49
N MET A 71 -4.30 2.51 -1.83
CA MET A 71 -4.32 1.39 -2.76
C MET A 71 -3.07 0.50 -2.64
N GLY A 72 -1.87 1.10 -2.62
CA GLY A 72 -0.61 0.36 -2.46
C GLY A 72 -0.51 -0.31 -1.10
N LEU A 73 -0.92 0.39 -0.04
CA LEU A 73 -0.92 -0.10 1.33
C LEU A 73 -1.84 -1.33 1.48
N MET A 74 -3.02 -1.32 0.84
CA MET A 74 -3.95 -2.45 0.87
C MET A 74 -3.33 -3.74 0.31
N THR A 75 -2.54 -3.65 -0.78
CA THR A 75 -1.88 -4.84 -1.35
C THR A 75 -0.85 -5.45 -0.41
N ILE A 76 -0.17 -4.61 0.39
CA ILE A 76 0.80 -5.07 1.39
C ILE A 76 0.08 -5.79 2.52
N ILE A 77 -1.03 -5.22 3.02
CA ILE A 77 -1.85 -5.84 4.07
C ILE A 77 -2.36 -7.20 3.62
N SER A 78 -2.91 -7.30 2.40
CA SER A 78 -3.41 -8.57 1.87
C SER A 78 -2.31 -9.63 1.82
N MET A 79 -1.09 -9.24 1.46
CA MET A 79 0.06 -10.15 1.48
C MET A 79 0.51 -10.55 2.88
N ILE A 80 0.49 -9.62 3.85
CA ILE A 80 0.74 -9.93 5.27
C ILE A 80 -0.29 -10.94 5.77
N CYS A 81 -1.58 -10.77 5.40
CA CYS A 81 -2.63 -11.70 5.76
C CYS A 81 -2.41 -13.12 5.17
N LEU A 82 -1.94 -13.21 3.92
CA LEU A 82 -1.73 -14.48 3.23
C LEU A 82 -0.44 -15.21 3.68
N VAL A 83 0.67 -14.50 3.76
CA VAL A 83 2.01 -15.09 3.99
C VAL A 83 2.41 -15.04 5.46
N CYS A 84 2.17 -13.92 6.16
CA CYS A 84 2.65 -13.74 7.52
C CYS A 84 1.70 -14.34 8.56
N THR A 85 0.37 -14.33 8.37
CA THR A 85 -0.58 -14.95 9.32
C THR A 85 -0.27 -16.42 9.65
N PRO A 86 0.00 -17.32 8.68
CA PRO A 86 0.32 -18.71 9.01
C PRO A 86 1.71 -18.89 9.64
N VAL A 87 2.64 -17.95 9.50
CA VAL A 87 4.06 -18.11 9.89
C VAL A 87 4.43 -17.34 11.16
N TRP A 88 3.85 -16.16 11.38
CA TRP A 88 4.21 -15.22 12.46
C TRP A 88 3.28 -15.31 13.69
N GLY A 89 2.24 -16.14 13.63
CA GLY A 89 1.39 -16.41 14.78
C GLY A 89 0.27 -15.37 15.01
N PRO A 90 -0.40 -15.44 16.17
CA PRO A 90 -1.71 -14.81 16.40
C PRO A 90 -1.68 -13.28 16.52
N TRP A 91 -0.52 -12.63 16.64
CA TRP A 91 -0.44 -11.16 16.64
C TRP A 91 -0.67 -10.57 15.24
N THR A 92 -0.42 -11.35 14.18
CA THR A 92 -0.29 -10.84 12.81
C THR A 92 -1.61 -10.37 12.24
N PRO A 93 -2.74 -11.08 12.49
CA PRO A 93 -4.07 -10.59 12.12
C PRO A 93 -4.41 -9.26 12.79
N TYR A 94 -4.09 -9.07 14.08
CA TYR A 94 -4.38 -7.83 14.79
C TYR A 94 -3.57 -6.65 14.23
N PHE A 95 -2.30 -6.87 13.89
CA PHE A 95 -1.47 -5.86 13.24
C PHE A 95 -1.99 -5.50 11.85
N ALA A 96 -2.31 -6.51 11.03
CA ALA A 96 -2.88 -6.31 9.70
C ALA A 96 -4.23 -5.56 9.76
N TRP A 97 -5.06 -5.87 10.76
CA TRP A 97 -6.33 -5.20 10.99
C TRP A 97 -6.14 -3.72 11.38
N GLY A 98 -5.18 -3.40 12.25
CA GLY A 98 -4.84 -2.02 12.58
C GLY A 98 -4.37 -1.23 11.36
N LEU A 99 -3.47 -1.81 10.55
CA LEU A 99 -3.03 -1.20 9.29
C LEU A 99 -4.19 -1.02 8.30
N TRP A 100 -5.12 -1.96 8.27
CA TRP A 100 -6.29 -1.92 7.39
C TRP A 100 -7.24 -0.78 7.75
N ILE A 101 -7.52 -0.59 9.05
CA ILE A 101 -8.34 0.54 9.53
C ILE A 101 -7.69 1.87 9.12
N PHE A 102 -6.38 2.01 9.33
CA PHE A 102 -5.65 3.20 8.92
C PHE A 102 -5.77 3.45 7.40
N GLY A 103 -5.55 2.43 6.59
CA GLY A 103 -5.69 2.51 5.13
C GLY A 103 -7.12 2.88 4.70
N ALA A 104 -8.14 2.33 5.36
CA ALA A 104 -9.54 2.61 5.09
C ALA A 104 -9.91 4.07 5.40
N ILE A 105 -9.47 4.60 6.55
CA ILE A 105 -9.69 6.01 6.92
C ILE A 105 -9.05 6.93 5.88
N VAL A 106 -7.79 6.68 5.52
CA VAL A 106 -7.09 7.47 4.50
C VAL A 106 -7.81 7.42 3.15
N SER A 107 -8.30 6.24 2.74
CA SER A 107 -9.07 6.09 1.51
C SER A 107 -10.36 6.91 1.54
N VAL A 108 -11.12 6.88 2.62
CA VAL A 108 -12.36 7.66 2.77
C VAL A 108 -12.07 9.15 2.72
N MET A 109 -11.02 9.61 3.42
CA MET A 109 -10.62 11.02 3.38
C MET A 109 -10.28 11.46 1.95
N THR A 110 -9.50 10.67 1.21
CA THR A 110 -9.14 10.99 -0.18
C THR A 110 -10.34 10.98 -1.12
N ALA A 111 -11.23 9.99 -0.98
CA ALA A 111 -12.43 9.87 -1.81
C ALA A 111 -13.42 11.02 -1.58
N LEU A 112 -13.52 11.53 -0.35
CA LEU A 112 -14.35 12.69 -0.02
C LEU A 112 -13.70 14.01 -0.43
N SER A 113 -12.37 14.17 -0.29
CA SER A 113 -11.70 15.43 -0.64
C SER A 113 -11.68 15.72 -2.13
N LEU A 114 -11.50 14.69 -2.96
CA LEU A 114 -11.39 14.82 -4.43
C LEU A 114 -12.59 15.52 -5.10
N PRO A 115 -13.86 15.16 -4.82
CA PRO A 115 -15.01 15.80 -5.45
C PRO A 115 -15.27 17.25 -4.98
N PHE A 116 -14.74 17.67 -3.82
CA PHE A 116 -14.84 19.08 -3.39
C PHE A 116 -13.70 19.95 -3.94
N LEU A 117 -12.66 19.34 -4.50
CA LEU A 117 -11.49 20.01 -5.08
C LEU A 117 -11.51 20.10 -6.62
N LEU A 118 -12.39 19.33 -7.28
CA LEU A 118 -12.68 19.39 -8.72
C LEU A 118 -13.81 20.38 -9.01
#